data_AF-A0A973ZGM2-F1
#
_entry.id   AF-A0A973ZGM2-F1
#
_cell.length_a   1.000
_cell.length_b   1.000
_cell.length_c   1.000
_cell.angle_alpha   90.00
_cell.angle_beta   90.00
_cell.angle_gamma   90.00
#
_symmetry.space_group_name_H-M   'P 1'
#
loop_
_entity.id
_entity.type
_entity.pdbx_description
1 polymer ?
#
loop_
_entity_poly.entity_id
_entity_poly.type
_entity_poly.pdbx_seq_one_letter_code
_entity_poly.pdbx_strand_id
1 'polypeptide(L)'
;MRLRTGLSAISRSIIGAGAALGAVAAAALVVPAPAAATSAHTPSSLVQKLTGPHSPNNTYGLWNVKGTDLGILWDNGSGQVLAAFGDTFGDAWIGPGGGAFGAGELNWRSNVLLRSSDTNLSDGMSFASAVTGGDGRAREIIPGLHQGNDAGGEVTKIPTAGIAVGTRQYLSFMSVRHWGVPGQWDTNYAKLAYSDDNGVTWNYGSTPIWTNPTGTDGFQMQAFVRSGGYLYVYGTPSGRSGAIRLARVPEAQVLTQSAYQYWNGSAWITNNVSAATPVVGAPAAELSVHYDSYSGRFLMMYLQGEDIIMRTATTPTGPWSSAQIVVSSADYPGMYGGYIHPWSSGGNIYFAMSQWDPYNVYLMRVRITTAGQITKPNLIGDPSFERGALNGSGTGGFWACTGNCGLDTGTFWGYSGMDNAYVRYNGGWHDIHQTVPVTTNTGYTLSGWLRTSANNDNGFFGVRDTNGAVIAEANFHSVGAWTRYTVTFTSGSRTNVVVFAGVWTDNGDMWVQLDDVALAAN
;
A
#
# COMPACT_ATOMS: atom_id res chain seq x y z
N MET A 1 -24.20 60.71 -19.44
CA MET A 1 -23.18 59.68 -19.12
C MET A 1 -23.84 58.32 -19.25
N ARG A 2 -23.27 57.41 -20.05
CA ARG A 2 -23.73 56.05 -20.46
C ARG A 2 -24.56 55.94 -21.76
N LEU A 3 -23.89 55.47 -22.82
CA LEU A 3 -24.41 54.61 -23.89
C LEU A 3 -23.45 53.40 -23.97
N ARG A 4 -23.90 52.16 -23.71
CA ARG A 4 -24.53 51.16 -24.60
C ARG A 4 -23.59 50.51 -25.65
N THR A 5 -23.49 49.18 -25.49
CA THR A 5 -23.35 48.09 -26.48
C THR A 5 -22.09 48.01 -27.34
N GLY A 6 -21.32 46.93 -27.16
CA GLY A 6 -20.24 46.49 -28.04
C GLY A 6 -20.59 45.18 -28.74
N LEU A 7 -20.47 45.19 -30.07
CA LEU A 7 -20.42 44.02 -30.95
C LEU A 7 -19.61 44.43 -32.20
N SER A 8 -18.51 43.74 -32.44
CA SER A 8 -18.06 43.22 -33.75
C SER A 8 -16.54 43.10 -33.82
N ALA A 9 -16.11 41.95 -34.32
CA ALA A 9 -14.75 41.57 -34.63
C ALA A 9 -14.23 42.27 -35.90
N ILE A 10 -12.91 42.27 -36.11
CA ILE A 10 -12.25 42.08 -37.42
C ILE A 10 -10.72 41.94 -37.23
N SER A 11 -10.23 40.81 -37.75
CA SER A 11 -8.99 40.55 -38.50
C SER A 11 -7.64 41.13 -38.05
N ARG A 12 -6.65 40.25 -37.83
CA ARG A 12 -5.23 40.57 -38.00
C ARG A 12 -4.57 39.64 -39.01
N SER A 13 -3.93 40.29 -39.97
CA SER A 13 -3.26 39.76 -41.14
C SER A 13 -1.94 39.08 -40.81
N ILE A 14 -1.60 38.14 -41.68
CA ILE A 14 -0.38 37.33 -41.76
C ILE A 14 0.81 38.19 -42.24
N ILE A 15 1.96 38.06 -41.59
CA ILE A 15 3.27 38.37 -42.18
C ILE A 15 4.08 37.07 -42.12
N GLY A 16 4.43 36.53 -43.28
CA GLY A 16 5.32 35.39 -43.42
C GLY A 16 6.79 35.81 -43.43
N ALA A 17 7.62 35.02 -42.76
CA ALA A 17 9.05 34.92 -43.04
C ALA A 17 9.39 33.43 -43.06
N GLY A 18 9.81 32.95 -44.23
CA GLY A 18 10.19 31.57 -44.44
C GLY A 18 11.54 31.26 -43.80
N ALA A 19 11.59 30.13 -43.08
CA ALA A 19 12.81 29.42 -42.76
C ALA A 19 12.58 27.96 -43.13
N ALA A 20 13.34 27.47 -44.12
CA ALA A 20 13.36 26.07 -44.50
C ALA A 20 14.00 25.26 -43.36
N LEU A 21 13.18 24.49 -42.63
CA LEU A 21 13.62 23.53 -41.64
C LEU A 21 13.29 22.13 -42.17
N GLY A 22 14.34 21.34 -42.39
CA GLY A 22 14.21 19.94 -42.74
C GLY A 22 13.41 19.20 -41.67
N ALA A 23 12.42 18.43 -42.11
CA ALA A 23 11.60 17.60 -41.24
C ALA A 23 12.46 16.45 -40.67
N VAL A 24 13.05 16.68 -39.50
CA VAL A 24 13.40 15.58 -38.60
C VAL A 24 12.08 15.12 -38.02
N ALA A 25 11.59 13.96 -38.44
CA ALA A 25 10.46 13.31 -37.81
C ALA A 25 10.89 12.94 -36.38
N ALA A 26 10.63 13.84 -35.42
CA ALA A 26 10.63 13.50 -34.02
C ALA A 26 9.51 12.48 -33.83
N ALA A 27 9.87 11.21 -33.73
CA ALA A 27 8.98 10.20 -33.20
C ALA A 27 8.68 10.63 -31.76
N ALA A 28 7.56 11.30 -31.55
CA ALA A 28 7.04 11.54 -30.22
C ALA A 28 6.84 10.16 -29.60
N LEU A 29 7.70 9.83 -28.63
CA LEU A 29 7.44 8.72 -27.73
C LEU A 29 6.12 9.05 -27.07
N VAL A 30 5.05 8.39 -27.52
CA VAL A 30 3.77 8.38 -26.81
C VAL A 30 4.05 7.61 -25.54
N VAL A 31 4.41 8.35 -24.48
CA VAL A 31 4.47 7.79 -23.13
C VAL A 31 3.03 7.45 -22.78
N PRO A 32 2.68 6.17 -22.56
CA PRO A 32 1.33 5.84 -22.11
C PRO A 32 1.10 6.58 -20.79
N ALA A 33 -0.01 7.34 -20.72
CA ALA A 33 -0.47 7.88 -19.46
C ALA A 33 -0.57 6.73 -18.43
N PRO A 34 -0.28 6.97 -17.14
CA PRO A 34 -0.54 5.97 -16.12
C PRO A 34 -1.97 5.46 -16.27
N ALA A 35 -2.15 4.13 -16.17
CA ALA A 35 -3.49 3.58 -16.22
C ALA A 35 -4.30 4.23 -15.08
N ALA A 36 -5.38 4.93 -15.45
CA ALA A 36 -6.21 5.65 -14.51
C ALA A 36 -6.83 4.69 -13.47
N ALA A 37 -7.07 5.18 -12.26
CA ALA A 37 -7.89 4.52 -11.24
C ALA A 37 -9.09 3.80 -11.86
N THR A 38 -9.28 2.52 -11.51
CA THR A 38 -10.56 1.88 -11.82
C THR A 38 -11.63 2.34 -10.83
N SER A 39 -12.89 2.37 -11.25
CA SER A 39 -14.01 2.56 -10.32
C SER A 39 -14.35 1.29 -9.52
N ALA A 40 -13.56 0.23 -9.66
CA ALA A 40 -13.80 -1.06 -9.03
C ALA A 40 -13.75 -0.95 -7.51
N HIS A 41 -14.54 -1.77 -6.82
CA HIS A 41 -14.49 -1.86 -5.37
C HIS A 41 -13.22 -2.57 -4.91
N THR A 42 -12.63 -2.11 -3.81
CA THR A 42 -11.56 -2.82 -3.12
C THR A 42 -12.09 -4.12 -2.50
N PRO A 43 -11.63 -5.32 -2.94
CA PRO A 43 -12.02 -6.56 -2.29
C PRO A 43 -11.28 -6.81 -0.97
N SER A 44 -10.19 -6.10 -0.72
CA SER A 44 -9.40 -6.23 0.51
C SER A 44 -10.07 -5.55 1.71
N SER A 45 -9.63 -5.91 2.91
CA SER A 45 -10.00 -5.24 4.16
C SER A 45 -8.74 -4.72 4.84
N LEU A 46 -8.82 -3.51 5.39
CA LEU A 46 -7.76 -2.98 6.25
C LEU A 46 -7.80 -3.67 7.62
N VAL A 47 -6.65 -4.22 8.03
CA VAL A 47 -6.49 -4.95 9.29
C VAL A 47 -5.98 -4.02 10.38
N GLN A 48 -4.90 -3.27 10.11
CA GLN A 48 -4.27 -2.37 11.07
C GLN A 48 -3.34 -1.37 10.38
N LYS A 49 -3.29 -0.12 10.86
CA LYS A 49 -2.17 0.80 10.60
C LYS A 49 -0.91 0.29 11.30
N LEU A 50 0.17 0.09 10.55
CA LEU A 50 1.41 -0.48 11.06
C LEU A 50 2.34 0.58 11.64
N THR A 51 2.37 1.79 11.07
CA THR A 51 3.36 2.82 11.41
C THR A 51 2.74 4.17 11.72
N GLY A 52 3.53 5.04 12.35
CA GLY A 52 3.24 6.45 12.58
C GLY A 52 2.25 6.73 13.70
N PRO A 53 1.75 7.97 13.78
CA PRO A 53 0.73 8.37 14.74
C PRO A 53 -0.54 7.52 14.65
N HIS A 54 -1.11 7.22 15.81
CA HIS A 54 -2.34 6.43 15.98
C HIS A 54 -2.24 4.96 15.55
N SER A 55 -1.06 4.49 15.13
CA SER A 55 -0.79 3.06 15.00
C SER A 55 -0.72 2.41 16.39
N PRO A 56 -1.36 1.24 16.60
CA PRO A 56 -1.19 0.44 17.82
C PRO A 56 0.28 0.08 18.13
N ASN A 57 1.16 0.08 17.11
CA ASN A 57 2.59 -0.17 17.30
C ASN A 57 3.36 0.99 17.95
N ASN A 58 2.77 2.19 18.02
CA ASN A 58 3.42 3.40 18.55
C ASN A 58 4.86 3.60 18.01
N THR A 59 5.07 3.35 16.71
CA THR A 59 6.42 3.40 16.12
C THR A 59 7.05 4.80 16.24
N TYR A 60 6.21 5.83 16.30
CA TYR A 60 6.65 7.20 16.55
C TYR A 60 7.22 7.36 17.96
N GLY A 61 6.47 7.00 18.99
CA GLY A 61 6.92 7.15 20.38
C GLY A 61 8.06 6.21 20.77
N LEU A 62 8.14 5.02 20.16
CA LEU A 62 9.18 4.03 20.48
C LEU A 62 10.48 4.24 19.71
N TRP A 63 10.41 4.60 18.44
CA TRP A 63 11.58 4.59 17.54
C TRP A 63 11.69 5.82 16.63
N ASN A 64 10.88 6.85 16.87
CA ASN A 64 10.83 8.07 16.07
C ASN A 64 10.52 7.82 14.58
N VAL A 65 9.69 6.82 14.30
CA VAL A 65 9.14 6.52 12.96
C VAL A 65 7.75 7.17 12.88
N LYS A 66 7.71 8.44 12.46
CA LYS A 66 6.48 9.27 12.40
C LYS A 66 5.78 9.16 11.05
N GLY A 67 6.53 9.27 9.97
CA GLY A 67 6.07 9.01 8.60
C GLY A 67 7.07 8.08 7.92
N THR A 68 6.59 7.10 7.18
CA THR A 68 7.42 6.09 6.51
C THR A 68 6.61 5.37 5.45
N ASP A 69 7.29 4.67 4.57
CA ASP A 69 6.66 3.92 3.50
C ASP A 69 7.27 2.54 3.24
N LEU A 70 6.62 1.85 2.31
CA LEU A 70 6.87 0.49 1.87
C LEU A 70 6.47 -0.56 2.91
N GLY A 71 7.44 -1.21 3.55
CA GLY A 71 7.20 -2.42 4.34
C GLY A 71 7.50 -3.68 3.54
N ILE A 72 8.76 -3.83 3.11
CA ILE A 72 9.27 -5.05 2.48
C ILE A 72 9.35 -6.10 3.58
N LEU A 73 8.50 -7.13 3.51
CA LEU A 73 8.36 -8.17 4.53
C LEU A 73 9.03 -9.47 4.10
N TRP A 74 9.83 -10.08 4.97
CA TRP A 74 10.33 -11.44 4.75
C TRP A 74 10.57 -12.18 6.07
N ASP A 75 10.40 -13.51 6.03
CA ASP A 75 10.73 -14.38 7.15
C ASP A 75 12.25 -14.54 7.22
N ASN A 76 12.84 -14.31 8.40
CA ASN A 76 14.28 -14.47 8.59
C ASN A 76 14.75 -15.93 8.71
N GLY A 77 13.82 -16.89 8.76
CA GLY A 77 14.10 -18.31 8.98
C GLY A 77 14.30 -18.70 10.45
N SER A 78 14.00 -17.79 11.38
CA SER A 78 14.20 -17.96 12.83
C SER A 78 13.05 -17.41 13.67
N GLY A 79 11.82 -17.44 13.11
CA GLY A 79 10.60 -17.09 13.84
C GLY A 79 10.31 -15.59 13.94
N GLN A 80 10.90 -14.77 13.08
CA GLN A 80 10.56 -13.35 12.97
C GLN A 80 10.38 -12.95 11.52
N VAL A 81 9.49 -12.00 11.29
CA VAL A 81 9.39 -11.24 10.06
C VAL A 81 10.19 -9.96 10.20
N LEU A 82 11.07 -9.71 9.24
CA LEU A 82 11.79 -8.46 9.10
C LEU A 82 10.99 -7.56 8.16
N ALA A 83 10.84 -6.30 8.55
CA ALA A 83 10.12 -5.28 7.80
C ALA A 83 11.10 -4.13 7.51
N ALA A 84 11.51 -3.99 6.24
CA ALA A 84 12.31 -2.86 5.79
C ALA A 84 11.41 -1.78 5.21
N PHE A 85 11.56 -0.57 5.70
CA PHE A 85 10.82 0.61 5.25
C PHE A 85 11.74 1.55 4.48
N GLY A 86 11.14 2.38 3.62
CA GLY A 86 11.84 3.39 2.82
C GLY A 86 12.09 4.68 3.59
N ASP A 87 11.92 5.80 2.90
CA ASP A 87 12.19 7.13 3.46
C ASP A 87 11.36 7.34 4.73
N THR A 88 12.04 7.57 5.84
CA THR A 88 11.46 7.58 7.17
C THR A 88 11.81 8.85 7.89
N PHE A 89 10.81 9.51 8.46
CA PHE A 89 10.95 10.83 9.06
C PHE A 89 10.53 10.87 10.52
N GLY A 90 11.14 11.78 11.26
CA GLY A 90 10.92 12.01 12.69
C GLY A 90 10.09 13.26 12.98
N ASP A 91 10.48 13.97 14.05
CA ASP A 91 9.69 15.03 14.67
C ASP A 91 9.30 16.17 13.73
N ALA A 92 10.23 16.60 12.87
CA ALA A 92 10.00 17.71 11.95
C ALA A 92 9.04 17.36 10.80
N TRP A 93 8.70 16.09 10.56
CA TRP A 93 7.73 15.74 9.53
C TRP A 93 6.34 16.23 9.93
N ILE A 94 5.73 17.07 9.10
CA ILE A 94 4.40 17.63 9.33
C ILE A 94 3.35 17.08 8.35
N GLY A 95 3.81 16.41 7.30
CA GLY A 95 2.94 15.77 6.32
C GLY A 95 2.02 16.73 5.56
N PRO A 96 1.09 16.14 4.77
CA PRO A 96 1.09 14.73 4.39
C PRO A 96 2.18 14.46 3.31
N GLY A 97 2.32 13.23 2.84
CA GLY A 97 3.36 12.84 1.88
C GLY A 97 4.80 12.75 2.41
N GLY A 98 5.71 12.31 1.54
CA GLY A 98 7.15 12.37 1.77
C GLY A 98 7.71 13.77 1.50
N GLY A 99 8.57 14.27 2.38
CA GLY A 99 9.31 15.53 2.16
C GLY A 99 8.70 16.82 2.72
N ALA A 100 7.57 16.74 3.47
CA ALA A 100 6.96 17.90 4.11
C ALA A 100 7.47 18.10 5.55
N PHE A 101 8.22 19.19 5.78
CA PHE A 101 8.93 19.44 7.05
C PHE A 101 8.62 20.80 7.66
N GLY A 102 8.37 20.81 8.96
CA GLY A 102 8.30 21.99 9.81
C GLY A 102 9.58 22.21 10.61
N ALA A 103 9.46 22.89 11.75
CA ALA A 103 10.57 23.07 12.67
C ALA A 103 10.88 21.76 13.44
N GLY A 104 12.16 21.49 13.67
CA GLY A 104 12.61 20.34 14.47
C GLY A 104 13.75 19.56 13.79
N GLU A 105 14.14 18.45 14.40
CA GLU A 105 15.07 17.50 13.80
C GLU A 105 14.33 16.70 12.70
N LEU A 106 14.82 16.78 11.45
CA LEU A 106 14.27 15.99 10.33
C LEU A 106 14.27 14.50 10.67
N ASN A 107 15.37 14.05 11.30
CA ASN A 107 15.69 12.65 11.53
C ASN A 107 15.29 11.80 10.33
N TRP A 108 15.75 12.19 9.13
CA TRP A 108 15.50 11.46 7.90
C TRP A 108 16.43 10.25 7.84
N ARG A 109 15.84 9.07 7.71
CA ARG A 109 16.50 7.80 7.44
C ARG A 109 16.00 7.29 6.11
N SER A 110 16.89 7.03 5.16
CA SER A 110 16.56 6.44 3.86
C SER A 110 15.89 5.09 3.96
N ASN A 111 16.13 4.38 5.06
CA ASN A 111 15.52 3.11 5.37
C ASN A 111 15.62 2.82 6.86
N VAL A 112 14.65 2.08 7.39
CA VAL A 112 14.73 1.51 8.74
C VAL A 112 14.26 0.06 8.71
N LEU A 113 14.67 -0.73 9.72
CA LEU A 113 14.27 -2.13 9.83
C LEU A 113 13.64 -2.41 11.20
N LEU A 114 12.41 -2.91 11.17
CA LEU A 114 11.67 -3.39 12.33
C LEU A 114 11.48 -4.91 12.25
N ARG A 115 11.17 -5.53 13.39
CA ARG A 115 10.93 -6.97 13.49
C ARG A 115 9.61 -7.26 14.17
N SER A 116 8.86 -8.18 13.61
CA SER A 116 7.66 -8.78 14.20
C SER A 116 7.93 -10.25 14.50
N SER A 117 7.43 -10.74 15.63
CA SER A 117 7.26 -12.17 15.90
C SER A 117 5.78 -12.53 16.06
N ASP A 118 4.89 -11.62 15.67
CA ASP A 118 3.45 -11.76 15.81
C ASP A 118 2.89 -12.64 14.70
N THR A 119 2.30 -13.76 15.10
CA THR A 119 1.77 -14.77 14.17
C THR A 119 0.28 -14.62 13.93
N ASN A 120 -0.45 -13.81 14.71
CA ASN A 120 -1.89 -13.65 14.54
C ASN A 120 -2.22 -12.46 13.63
N LEU A 121 -2.04 -12.62 12.32
CA LEU A 121 -2.28 -11.51 11.38
C LEU A 121 -3.74 -11.06 11.28
N SER A 122 -4.68 -11.79 11.88
CA SER A 122 -6.11 -11.47 11.77
C SER A 122 -6.55 -10.31 12.69
N ASP A 123 -5.85 -10.10 13.80
CA ASP A 123 -6.10 -9.00 14.74
C ASP A 123 -5.12 -7.83 14.55
N GLY A 124 -3.99 -8.05 13.89
CA GLY A 124 -3.00 -7.02 13.60
C GLY A 124 -1.63 -7.59 13.31
N MET A 125 -0.62 -6.73 13.32
CA MET A 125 0.78 -7.17 13.41
C MET A 125 1.55 -6.22 14.30
N SER A 126 2.05 -6.75 15.43
CA SER A 126 2.87 -6.00 16.37
C SER A 126 4.36 -6.01 16.01
N PHE A 127 5.04 -4.87 16.17
CA PHE A 127 6.50 -4.81 16.09
C PHE A 127 7.14 -4.97 17.47
N ALA A 128 8.03 -5.94 17.60
CA ALA A 128 8.72 -6.23 18.85
C ALA A 128 10.03 -5.43 19.03
N SER A 129 10.66 -5.00 17.93
CA SER A 129 11.91 -4.22 17.98
C SER A 129 12.19 -3.47 16.68
N ALA A 130 13.08 -2.49 16.74
CA ALA A 130 13.74 -1.86 15.61
C ALA A 130 15.26 -2.04 15.68
N VAL A 131 15.96 -1.90 14.56
CA VAL A 131 17.42 -1.67 14.59
C VAL A 131 17.66 -0.23 15.01
N THR A 132 18.20 -0.03 16.22
CA THR A 132 18.34 1.30 16.81
C THR A 132 19.78 1.82 16.82
N GLY A 133 19.91 3.14 16.91
CA GLY A 133 21.15 3.82 17.30
C GLY A 133 21.35 3.81 18.81
N GLY A 134 22.40 4.49 19.28
CA GLY A 134 22.71 4.63 20.71
C GLY A 134 21.71 5.51 21.47
N ASP A 135 20.90 6.29 20.76
CA ASP A 135 19.81 7.13 21.28
C ASP A 135 18.46 6.39 21.37
N GLY A 136 18.42 5.11 21.00
CA GLY A 136 17.20 4.29 21.00
C GLY A 136 16.27 4.51 19.79
N ARG A 137 16.57 5.47 18.90
CA ARG A 137 15.77 5.71 17.69
C ARG A 137 16.13 4.69 16.61
N ALA A 138 15.17 4.36 15.73
CA ALA A 138 15.46 3.51 14.59
C ALA A 138 16.48 4.17 13.66
N ARG A 139 17.60 3.49 13.40
CA ARG A 139 18.68 3.99 12.55
C ARG A 139 18.61 3.45 11.14
N GLU A 140 19.30 4.13 10.22
CA GLU A 140 19.56 3.59 8.89
C GLU A 140 20.33 2.28 8.95
N ILE A 141 19.86 1.28 8.20
CA ILE A 141 20.56 0.01 8.03
C ILE A 141 21.50 0.04 6.82
N ILE A 142 21.15 0.83 5.79
CA ILE A 142 21.98 1.14 4.64
C ILE A 142 21.96 2.65 4.43
N PRO A 143 22.96 3.41 4.90
CA PRO A 143 22.93 4.86 4.89
C PRO A 143 22.83 5.46 3.48
N GLY A 144 21.92 6.42 3.29
CA GLY A 144 21.86 7.28 2.11
C GLY A 144 22.86 8.45 2.18
N LEU A 145 23.11 9.13 1.07
CA LEU A 145 23.95 10.35 1.07
C LEU A 145 23.14 11.64 1.33
N HIS A 146 21.80 11.61 1.21
CA HIS A 146 20.89 12.75 1.41
C HIS A 146 21.29 14.00 0.60
N GLN A 147 21.77 13.79 -0.62
CA GLN A 147 22.13 14.88 -1.52
C GLN A 147 20.89 15.40 -2.25
N GLY A 148 20.94 16.66 -2.70
CA GLY A 148 19.84 17.24 -3.48
C GLY A 148 19.64 16.53 -4.82
N ASN A 149 18.44 16.66 -5.39
CA ASN A 149 18.16 16.27 -6.77
C ASN A 149 19.23 16.85 -7.71
N ASP A 150 19.71 16.03 -8.64
CA ASP A 150 20.67 16.42 -9.68
C ASP A 150 22.02 16.96 -9.18
N ALA A 151 22.34 16.81 -7.88
CA ALA A 151 23.63 17.18 -7.31
C ALA A 151 24.78 16.23 -7.71
N GLY A 152 24.60 15.45 -8.77
CA GLY A 152 25.55 14.46 -9.28
C GLY A 152 25.73 13.23 -8.40
N GLY A 153 24.82 13.00 -7.43
CA GLY A 153 25.01 12.00 -6.39
C GLY A 153 23.76 11.18 -6.02
N GLU A 154 23.54 10.93 -4.72
CA GLU A 154 22.49 10.05 -4.21
C GLU A 154 21.58 10.79 -3.21
N VAL A 155 20.29 10.87 -3.55
CA VAL A 155 19.25 11.43 -2.70
C VAL A 155 18.97 10.48 -1.54
N THR A 156 18.70 9.21 -1.85
CA THR A 156 18.30 8.21 -0.85
C THR A 156 18.56 6.79 -1.34
N LYS A 157 18.59 5.83 -0.40
CA LYS A 157 18.63 4.40 -0.69
C LYS A 157 17.36 3.70 -0.22
N ILE A 158 16.57 3.21 -1.16
CA ILE A 158 15.24 2.65 -0.90
C ILE A 158 15.28 1.11 -1.03
N PRO A 159 14.83 0.35 -0.01
CA PRO A 159 14.71 -1.09 -0.11
C PRO A 159 13.61 -1.47 -1.10
N THR A 160 13.83 -2.55 -1.85
CA THR A 160 12.87 -3.03 -2.86
C THR A 160 12.46 -4.49 -2.65
N ALA A 161 13.36 -5.32 -2.13
CA ALA A 161 13.09 -6.72 -1.82
C ALA A 161 13.95 -7.23 -0.65
N GLY A 162 13.44 -8.19 0.10
CA GLY A 162 14.16 -8.87 1.17
C GLY A 162 13.88 -10.37 1.14
N ILE A 163 14.88 -11.20 1.47
CA ILE A 163 14.71 -12.66 1.56
C ILE A 163 15.81 -13.31 2.40
N ALA A 164 15.48 -14.40 3.09
CA ALA A 164 16.47 -15.29 3.71
C ALA A 164 16.89 -16.42 2.75
N VAL A 165 18.19 -16.66 2.62
CA VAL A 165 18.76 -17.86 1.98
C VAL A 165 19.70 -18.53 2.97
N GLY A 166 19.32 -19.71 3.44
CA GLY A 166 19.92 -20.28 4.66
C GLY A 166 19.65 -19.37 5.86
N THR A 167 20.69 -19.03 6.62
CA THR A 167 20.60 -18.11 7.76
C THR A 167 20.87 -16.64 7.39
N ARG A 168 21.38 -16.39 6.18
CA ARG A 168 21.78 -15.06 5.72
C ARG A 168 20.57 -14.31 5.16
N GLN A 169 20.46 -13.05 5.57
CA GLN A 169 19.45 -12.13 5.06
C GLN A 169 20.01 -11.38 3.88
N TYR A 170 19.21 -11.23 2.82
CA TYR A 170 19.54 -10.45 1.64
C TYR A 170 18.51 -9.34 1.45
N LEU A 171 18.97 -8.16 1.05
CA LEU A 171 18.12 -7.01 0.76
C LEU A 171 18.57 -6.41 -0.57
N SER A 172 17.63 -6.18 -1.49
CA SER A 172 17.86 -5.33 -2.65
C SER A 172 17.47 -3.91 -2.31
N PHE A 173 18.27 -2.95 -2.74
CA PHE A 173 17.96 -1.53 -2.63
C PHE A 173 18.33 -0.79 -3.92
N MET A 174 17.61 0.30 -4.18
CA MET A 174 17.92 1.24 -5.24
C MET A 174 18.58 2.50 -4.66
N SER A 175 19.59 3.01 -5.36
CA SER A 175 20.19 4.32 -5.11
C SER A 175 19.48 5.34 -6.00
N VAL A 176 18.64 6.19 -5.41
CA VAL A 176 17.88 7.23 -6.12
C VAL A 176 18.77 8.47 -6.27
N ARG A 177 18.84 9.04 -7.47
CA ARG A 177 19.60 10.28 -7.75
C ARG A 177 18.73 11.50 -8.03
N HIS A 178 17.48 11.27 -8.40
CA HIS A 178 16.53 12.32 -8.75
C HIS A 178 15.09 11.84 -8.55
N TRP A 179 14.31 12.58 -7.75
CA TRP A 179 12.85 12.46 -7.70
C TRP A 179 12.22 13.42 -8.71
N GLY A 180 11.54 12.87 -9.72
CA GLY A 180 10.83 13.64 -10.75
C GLY A 180 9.38 13.92 -10.38
N VAL A 181 8.52 14.03 -11.40
CA VAL A 181 7.06 14.08 -11.19
C VAL A 181 6.57 12.79 -10.53
N PRO A 182 5.41 12.78 -9.83
CA PRO A 182 4.90 11.59 -9.15
C PRO A 182 4.93 10.34 -10.04
N GLY A 183 5.53 9.26 -9.53
CA GLY A 183 5.72 8.01 -10.25
C GLY A 183 6.94 7.95 -11.18
N GLN A 184 7.77 9.00 -11.24
CA GLN A 184 9.00 9.05 -12.03
C GLN A 184 10.20 9.38 -11.15
N TRP A 185 11.26 8.58 -11.25
CA TRP A 185 12.54 8.85 -10.60
C TRP A 185 13.68 8.17 -11.36
N ASP A 186 14.88 8.72 -11.17
CA ASP A 186 16.10 8.15 -11.71
C ASP A 186 16.93 7.50 -10.62
N THR A 187 17.58 6.39 -10.97
CA THR A 187 18.51 5.68 -10.10
C THR A 187 19.94 5.75 -10.62
N ASN A 188 20.90 5.71 -9.70
CA ASN A 188 22.30 5.43 -10.06
C ASN A 188 22.48 3.93 -10.37
N TYR A 189 21.91 3.08 -9.52
CA TYR A 189 22.00 1.63 -9.58
C TYR A 189 20.98 0.97 -8.64
N ALA A 190 20.73 -0.32 -8.82
CA ALA A 190 20.27 -1.22 -7.78
C ALA A 190 21.41 -2.13 -7.31
N LYS A 191 21.40 -2.52 -6.05
CA LYS A 191 22.47 -3.35 -5.46
C LYS A 191 21.93 -4.27 -4.38
N LEU A 192 22.59 -5.40 -4.20
CA LEU A 192 22.32 -6.28 -3.06
C LEU A 192 23.13 -5.87 -1.82
N ALA A 193 22.53 -6.05 -0.67
CA ALA A 193 23.19 -6.10 0.63
C ALA A 193 22.91 -7.45 1.28
N TYR A 194 23.79 -7.88 2.18
CA TYR A 194 23.53 -9.05 3.03
C TYR A 194 23.84 -8.78 4.50
N SER A 195 23.17 -9.51 5.38
CA SER A 195 23.36 -9.47 6.82
C SER A 195 23.46 -10.90 7.37
N ASP A 196 24.43 -11.10 8.26
CA ASP A 196 24.70 -12.35 8.98
C ASP A 196 24.26 -12.31 10.44
N ASP A 197 23.72 -11.18 10.90
CA ASP A 197 23.34 -10.91 12.29
C ASP A 197 21.87 -10.49 12.39
N ASN A 198 21.02 -11.16 11.62
CA ASN A 198 19.56 -10.97 11.61
C ASN A 198 19.13 -9.53 11.29
N GLY A 199 19.79 -8.91 10.31
CA GLY A 199 19.45 -7.59 9.78
C GLY A 199 19.99 -6.41 10.61
N VAL A 200 20.91 -6.63 11.54
CA VAL A 200 21.48 -5.55 12.36
C VAL A 200 22.58 -4.80 11.58
N THR A 201 23.53 -5.51 10.98
CA THR A 201 24.58 -4.95 10.13
C THR A 201 24.49 -5.48 8.70
N TRP A 202 24.82 -4.62 7.72
CA TRP A 202 24.63 -4.91 6.30
C TRP A 202 25.90 -4.65 5.50
N ASN A 203 26.29 -5.63 4.69
CA ASN A 203 27.46 -5.58 3.80
C ASN A 203 27.02 -5.45 2.35
N TYR A 204 27.53 -4.44 1.65
CA TYR A 204 27.20 -4.18 0.24
C TYR A 204 28.38 -3.63 -0.58
N GLY A 205 29.63 -3.81 -0.11
CA GLY A 205 30.82 -3.35 -0.84
C GLY A 205 31.04 -4.11 -2.16
N SER A 206 31.17 -5.43 -2.07
CA SER A 206 31.46 -6.35 -3.18
C SER A 206 30.28 -7.28 -3.49
N THR A 207 29.10 -6.70 -3.67
CA THR A 207 27.85 -7.42 -3.94
C THR A 207 27.34 -7.14 -5.35
N PRO A 208 26.45 -8.00 -5.90
CA PRO A 208 25.82 -7.77 -7.20
C PRO A 208 25.19 -6.39 -7.34
N ILE A 209 25.36 -5.79 -8.52
CA ILE A 209 24.96 -4.44 -8.87
C ILE A 209 24.40 -4.37 -10.30
N TRP A 210 23.33 -3.60 -10.48
CA TRP A 210 22.72 -3.26 -11.76
C TRP A 210 22.82 -1.75 -11.95
N THR A 211 23.83 -1.31 -12.70
CA THR A 211 24.09 0.11 -12.97
C THR A 211 23.08 0.69 -13.95
N ASN A 212 22.66 1.94 -13.76
CA ASN A 212 21.65 2.57 -14.61
C ASN A 212 22.12 3.86 -15.31
N PRO A 213 23.27 3.86 -16.03
CA PRO A 213 23.81 5.08 -16.63
C PRO A 213 22.88 5.69 -17.69
N THR A 214 22.08 4.87 -18.36
CA THR A 214 21.14 5.29 -19.42
C THR A 214 19.71 5.47 -18.94
N GLY A 215 19.40 5.18 -17.67
CA GLY A 215 18.03 5.24 -17.14
C GLY A 215 17.12 4.10 -17.61
N THR A 216 17.63 3.10 -18.34
CA THR A 216 16.83 2.06 -19.00
C THR A 216 17.04 0.65 -18.45
N ASP A 217 17.87 0.47 -17.42
CA ASP A 217 18.10 -0.85 -16.84
C ASP A 217 16.80 -1.43 -16.26
N GLY A 218 16.57 -2.72 -16.47
CA GLY A 218 15.31 -3.38 -16.15
C GLY A 218 15.20 -3.96 -14.74
N PHE A 219 16.19 -3.75 -13.87
CA PHE A 219 16.30 -4.40 -12.56
C PHE A 219 16.58 -3.41 -11.43
N GLN A 220 16.05 -2.19 -11.55
CA GLN A 220 16.23 -1.11 -10.58
C GLN A 220 15.31 -1.23 -9.37
N MET A 221 14.08 -1.72 -9.55
CA MET A 221 13.27 -2.22 -8.44
C MET A 221 13.13 -3.72 -8.56
N GLN A 222 13.27 -4.44 -7.45
CA GLN A 222 13.32 -5.89 -7.47
C GLN A 222 12.27 -6.53 -6.56
N ALA A 223 11.95 -7.79 -6.84
CA ALA A 223 11.24 -8.68 -5.93
C ALA A 223 11.87 -10.07 -5.96
N PHE A 224 11.83 -10.76 -4.82
CA PHE A 224 12.48 -12.05 -4.63
C PHE A 224 11.48 -13.17 -4.36
N VAL A 225 11.74 -14.34 -4.94
CA VAL A 225 11.12 -15.58 -4.52
C VAL A 225 12.10 -16.73 -4.71
N ARG A 226 12.09 -17.71 -3.80
CA ARG A 226 12.91 -18.92 -3.91
C ARG A 226 12.09 -20.05 -4.52
N SER A 227 12.70 -20.81 -5.42
CA SER A 227 12.10 -22.03 -5.95
C SER A 227 13.16 -22.91 -6.61
N GLY A 228 13.09 -24.22 -6.38
CA GLY A 228 13.93 -25.20 -7.09
C GLY A 228 15.45 -24.97 -6.96
N GLY A 229 15.93 -24.46 -5.82
CA GLY A 229 17.36 -24.18 -5.58
C GLY A 229 17.88 -22.88 -6.21
N TYR A 230 16.98 -22.04 -6.74
CA TYR A 230 17.29 -20.73 -7.27
C TYR A 230 16.59 -19.63 -6.48
N LEU A 231 17.28 -18.50 -6.32
CA LEU A 231 16.66 -17.21 -6.06
C LEU A 231 16.23 -16.61 -7.40
N TYR A 232 14.94 -16.38 -7.57
CA TYR A 232 14.39 -15.62 -8.69
C TYR A 232 14.31 -14.13 -8.33
N VAL A 233 14.70 -13.29 -9.27
CA VAL A 233 14.70 -11.82 -9.14
C VAL A 233 13.83 -11.26 -10.25
N TYR A 234 12.64 -10.79 -9.88
CA TYR A 234 11.82 -9.99 -10.79
C TYR A 234 12.32 -8.54 -10.73
N GLY A 235 12.36 -7.88 -11.88
CA GLY A 235 12.90 -6.53 -11.98
C GLY A 235 12.02 -5.60 -12.81
N THR A 236 11.96 -4.34 -12.41
CA THR A 236 11.47 -3.23 -13.24
C THR A 236 12.55 -2.15 -13.39
N PRO A 237 12.46 -1.31 -14.44
CA PRO A 237 13.12 -0.01 -14.45
C PRO A 237 12.77 0.88 -13.25
N SER A 238 13.48 1.99 -13.10
CA SER A 238 13.10 3.04 -12.15
C SER A 238 11.79 3.70 -12.60
N GLY A 239 11.02 4.21 -11.64
CA GLY A 239 9.67 4.73 -11.89
C GLY A 239 8.61 3.64 -12.02
N ARG A 240 7.37 4.07 -12.31
CA ARG A 240 6.17 3.20 -12.31
C ARG A 240 5.68 2.74 -13.69
N SER A 241 6.40 3.11 -14.75
CA SER A 241 5.94 2.90 -16.14
C SER A 241 6.53 1.63 -16.80
N GLY A 242 7.38 0.89 -16.10
CA GLY A 242 8.14 -0.22 -16.67
C GLY A 242 7.37 -1.54 -16.77
N ALA A 243 7.95 -2.48 -17.53
CA ALA A 243 7.51 -3.88 -17.58
C ALA A 243 8.36 -4.76 -16.66
N ILE A 244 7.82 -5.89 -16.21
CA ILE A 244 8.49 -6.81 -15.29
C ILE A 244 9.34 -7.81 -16.08
N ARG A 245 10.63 -7.88 -15.78
CA ARG A 245 11.61 -8.84 -16.31
C ARG A 245 12.01 -9.84 -15.23
N LEU A 246 12.67 -10.92 -15.63
CA LEU A 246 13.05 -12.01 -14.72
C LEU A 246 14.51 -12.42 -14.88
N ALA A 247 15.18 -12.56 -13.75
CA ALA A 247 16.46 -13.21 -13.60
C ALA A 247 16.38 -14.32 -12.54
N ARG A 248 17.39 -15.17 -12.48
CA ARG A 248 17.60 -16.12 -11.38
C ARG A 248 19.07 -16.33 -11.11
N VAL A 249 19.40 -16.82 -9.92
CA VAL A 249 20.75 -17.21 -9.53
C VAL A 249 20.67 -18.44 -8.63
N PRO A 250 21.60 -19.42 -8.73
CA PRO A 250 21.67 -20.50 -7.76
C PRO A 250 21.79 -19.93 -6.34
N GLU A 251 21.06 -20.48 -5.36
CA GLU A 251 21.06 -19.96 -3.98
C GLU A 251 22.46 -19.86 -3.36
N ALA A 252 23.36 -20.79 -3.70
CA ALA A 252 24.75 -20.77 -3.25
C ALA A 252 25.62 -19.66 -3.88
N GLN A 253 25.12 -18.96 -4.91
CA GLN A 253 25.86 -17.99 -5.71
C GLN A 253 25.18 -16.61 -5.72
N VAL A 254 24.30 -16.31 -4.74
CA VAL A 254 23.57 -15.03 -4.66
C VAL A 254 24.52 -13.83 -4.65
N LEU A 255 25.74 -13.94 -4.12
CA LEU A 255 26.72 -12.84 -4.11
C LEU A 255 27.62 -12.80 -5.36
N THR A 256 27.43 -13.68 -6.34
CA THR A 256 28.25 -13.79 -7.53
C THR A 256 27.53 -13.17 -8.74
N GLN A 257 27.85 -11.93 -9.09
CA GLN A 257 27.20 -11.20 -10.21
C GLN A 257 27.18 -12.02 -11.52
N SER A 258 28.29 -12.65 -11.87
CA SER A 258 28.42 -13.41 -13.13
C SER A 258 27.62 -14.72 -13.15
N ALA A 259 27.07 -15.16 -12.02
CA ALA A 259 26.22 -16.34 -11.93
C ALA A 259 24.75 -16.07 -12.26
N TYR A 260 24.34 -14.79 -12.30
CA TYR A 260 22.96 -14.42 -12.61
C TYR A 260 22.60 -14.80 -14.04
N GLN A 261 21.43 -15.39 -14.20
CA GLN A 261 20.88 -15.82 -15.47
C GLN A 261 19.59 -15.04 -15.76
N TYR A 262 19.47 -14.52 -16.98
CA TYR A 262 18.37 -13.64 -17.38
C TYR A 262 17.45 -14.35 -18.36
N TRP A 263 16.14 -14.27 -18.14
CA TRP A 263 15.14 -14.96 -18.95
C TRP A 263 14.87 -14.19 -20.25
N ASN A 264 15.15 -14.79 -21.40
CA ASN A 264 14.91 -14.16 -22.70
C ASN A 264 13.55 -14.53 -23.32
N GLY A 265 12.70 -15.26 -22.61
CA GLY A 265 11.42 -15.77 -23.12
C GLY A 265 11.42 -17.26 -23.46
N SER A 266 12.60 -17.85 -23.68
CA SER A 266 12.75 -19.28 -24.01
C SER A 266 13.90 -19.98 -23.29
N ALA A 267 14.93 -19.24 -22.88
CA ALA A 267 16.13 -19.75 -22.25
C ALA A 267 16.69 -18.78 -21.19
N TRP A 268 17.55 -19.32 -20.34
CA TRP A 268 18.30 -18.59 -19.33
C TRP A 268 19.68 -18.20 -19.87
N ILE A 269 19.95 -16.89 -19.97
CA ILE A 269 21.20 -16.36 -20.51
C ILE A 269 22.06 -15.85 -19.35
N THR A 270 23.20 -16.50 -19.13
CA THR A 270 24.11 -16.15 -18.04
C THR A 270 24.80 -14.81 -18.28
N ASN A 271 24.90 -14.00 -17.22
CA ASN A 271 25.65 -12.76 -17.16
C ASN A 271 25.32 -11.75 -18.27
N ASN A 272 24.05 -11.68 -18.68
CA ASN A 272 23.61 -10.77 -19.73
C ASN A 272 22.24 -10.14 -19.39
N VAL A 273 22.27 -9.01 -18.68
CA VAL A 273 21.05 -8.29 -18.26
C VAL A 273 20.17 -7.88 -19.45
N SER A 274 20.78 -7.48 -20.57
CA SER A 274 20.04 -6.99 -21.74
C SER A 274 19.29 -8.10 -22.49
N ALA A 275 19.58 -9.37 -22.19
CA ALA A 275 18.82 -10.50 -22.72
C ALA A 275 17.43 -10.65 -22.08
N ALA A 276 17.18 -10.01 -20.92
CA ALA A 276 15.94 -10.15 -20.18
C ALA A 276 14.74 -9.54 -20.93
N THR A 277 13.77 -10.39 -21.29
CA THR A 277 12.51 -9.94 -21.90
C THR A 277 11.38 -9.89 -20.85
N PRO A 278 10.33 -9.08 -21.07
CA PRO A 278 9.22 -8.97 -20.12
C PRO A 278 8.48 -10.31 -19.92
N VAL A 279 8.24 -10.68 -18.66
CA VAL A 279 7.32 -11.77 -18.27
C VAL A 279 5.91 -11.24 -17.96
N VAL A 280 5.79 -9.96 -17.62
CA VAL A 280 4.54 -9.22 -17.48
C VAL A 280 4.72 -7.84 -18.10
N GLY A 281 3.72 -7.38 -18.86
CA GLY A 281 3.74 -6.07 -19.53
C GLY A 281 3.66 -4.88 -18.56
N ALA A 282 4.05 -3.71 -19.05
CA ALA A 282 3.89 -2.44 -18.35
C ALA A 282 2.41 -2.00 -18.25
N PRO A 283 2.07 -1.08 -17.33
CA PRO A 283 2.91 -0.54 -16.25
C PRO A 283 2.95 -1.47 -15.02
N ALA A 284 4.07 -1.46 -14.31
CA ALA A 284 4.28 -2.17 -13.06
C ALA A 284 5.31 -1.44 -12.18
N ALA A 285 5.05 -1.40 -10.88
CA ALA A 285 5.96 -0.88 -9.86
C ALA A 285 5.78 -1.59 -8.52
N GLU A 286 6.77 -1.43 -7.63
CA GLU A 286 6.64 -1.73 -6.18
C GLU A 286 6.06 -3.13 -5.91
N LEU A 287 6.64 -4.12 -6.59
CA LEU A 287 6.13 -5.49 -6.63
C LEU A 287 6.66 -6.39 -5.51
N SER A 288 5.89 -7.41 -5.17
CA SER A 288 6.32 -8.57 -4.39
C SER A 288 5.87 -9.87 -5.06
N VAL A 289 6.63 -10.95 -4.85
CA VAL A 289 6.29 -12.29 -5.36
C VAL A 289 6.41 -13.30 -4.24
N HIS A 290 5.36 -14.12 -4.07
CA HIS A 290 5.27 -15.11 -3.01
C HIS A 290 4.78 -16.44 -3.59
N TYR A 291 5.34 -17.56 -3.14
CA TYR A 291 4.77 -18.87 -3.45
C TYR A 291 3.76 -19.24 -2.36
N ASP A 292 2.47 -19.27 -2.72
CA ASP A 292 1.39 -19.61 -1.80
C ASP A 292 1.10 -21.12 -1.85
N SER A 293 1.29 -21.78 -0.72
CA SER A 293 1.07 -23.23 -0.61
C SER A 293 -0.40 -23.62 -0.67
N TYR A 294 -1.33 -22.71 -0.36
CA TYR A 294 -2.76 -23.01 -0.38
C TYR A 294 -3.30 -23.17 -1.82
N SER A 295 -2.88 -22.29 -2.73
CA SER A 295 -3.23 -22.36 -4.15
C SER A 295 -2.21 -23.14 -4.99
N GLY A 296 -1.03 -23.42 -4.45
CA GLY A 296 0.07 -24.06 -5.18
C GLY A 296 0.63 -23.19 -6.30
N ARG A 297 0.55 -21.86 -6.16
CA ARG A 297 0.86 -20.88 -7.21
C ARG A 297 1.80 -19.80 -6.70
N PHE A 298 2.55 -19.22 -7.63
CA PHE A 298 3.21 -17.94 -7.42
C PHE A 298 2.17 -16.84 -7.52
N LEU A 299 2.13 -15.97 -6.52
CA LEU A 299 1.35 -14.74 -6.47
C LEU A 299 2.30 -13.58 -6.71
N MET A 300 1.98 -12.71 -7.67
CA MET A 300 2.71 -11.47 -7.93
C MET A 300 1.75 -10.32 -7.67
N MET A 301 2.05 -9.53 -6.64
CA MET A 301 1.26 -8.37 -6.23
C MET A 301 2.06 -7.10 -6.48
N TYR A 302 1.47 -6.12 -7.14
CA TYR A 302 2.19 -4.91 -7.56
C TYR A 302 1.25 -3.77 -7.91
N LEU A 303 1.79 -2.55 -7.95
CA LEU A 303 1.08 -1.37 -8.40
C LEU A 303 1.03 -1.33 -9.94
N GLN A 304 -0.18 -1.27 -10.50
CA GLN A 304 -0.44 -1.14 -11.93
C GLN A 304 -1.30 0.10 -12.19
N GLY A 305 -0.67 1.16 -12.71
CA GLY A 305 -1.33 2.47 -12.79
C GLY A 305 -1.45 3.04 -11.39
N GLU A 306 -2.69 3.21 -10.93
CA GLU A 306 -2.98 3.65 -9.56
C GLU A 306 -3.48 2.53 -8.66
N ASP A 307 -3.82 1.35 -9.19
CA ASP A 307 -4.38 0.23 -8.41
C ASP A 307 -3.32 -0.81 -8.01
N ILE A 308 -3.50 -1.46 -6.86
CA ILE A 308 -2.74 -2.66 -6.50
C ILE A 308 -3.47 -3.87 -7.07
N ILE A 309 -2.76 -4.67 -7.85
CA ILE A 309 -3.33 -5.86 -8.49
C ILE A 309 -2.51 -7.12 -8.14
N MET A 310 -3.11 -8.28 -8.35
CA MET A 310 -2.46 -9.59 -8.22
C MET A 310 -2.60 -10.41 -9.50
N ARG A 311 -1.51 -11.10 -9.88
CA ARG A 311 -1.49 -12.14 -10.90
C ARG A 311 -1.02 -13.45 -10.29
N THR A 312 -1.39 -14.57 -10.89
CA THR A 312 -0.95 -15.90 -10.46
C THR A 312 -0.31 -16.70 -11.60
N ALA A 313 0.63 -17.58 -11.26
CA ALA A 313 1.27 -18.50 -12.19
C ALA A 313 1.62 -19.83 -11.49
N THR A 314 1.71 -20.91 -12.25
CA THR A 314 2.18 -22.22 -11.74
C THR A 314 3.70 -22.35 -11.76
N THR A 315 4.40 -21.50 -12.52
CA THR A 315 5.86 -21.45 -12.57
C THR A 315 6.35 -20.00 -12.44
N PRO A 316 7.59 -19.76 -11.99
CA PRO A 316 8.13 -18.40 -11.88
C PRO A 316 8.16 -17.63 -13.21
N THR A 317 8.29 -18.32 -14.34
CA THR A 317 8.34 -17.70 -15.67
C THR A 317 6.96 -17.37 -16.25
N GLY A 318 5.87 -17.80 -15.59
CA GLY A 318 4.52 -17.72 -16.11
C GLY A 318 4.07 -18.98 -16.88
N PRO A 319 3.07 -18.88 -17.78
CA PRO A 319 2.31 -17.66 -18.10
C PRO A 319 1.57 -17.12 -16.87
N TRP A 320 1.57 -15.80 -16.71
CA TRP A 320 0.85 -15.13 -15.64
C TRP A 320 -0.63 -14.93 -16.02
N SER A 321 -1.52 -15.06 -15.05
CA SER A 321 -2.95 -14.81 -15.24
C SER A 321 -3.25 -13.36 -15.64
N SER A 322 -4.50 -13.10 -16.02
CA SER A 322 -5.05 -11.74 -16.00
C SER A 322 -4.91 -11.12 -14.60
N ALA A 323 -4.82 -9.78 -14.57
CA ALA A 323 -4.79 -9.03 -13.32
C ALA A 323 -6.12 -9.17 -12.57
N GLN A 324 -6.02 -9.26 -11.26
CA GLN A 324 -7.15 -9.19 -10.33
C GLN A 324 -6.92 -7.97 -9.44
N ILE A 325 -7.90 -7.09 -9.33
CA ILE A 325 -7.80 -5.90 -8.48
C ILE A 325 -7.77 -6.35 -7.02
N VAL A 326 -6.81 -5.85 -6.24
CA VAL A 326 -6.65 -6.13 -4.81
C VAL A 326 -7.04 -4.91 -3.98
N VAL A 327 -6.57 -3.73 -4.38
CA VAL A 327 -6.94 -2.44 -3.79
C VAL A 327 -7.15 -1.42 -4.90
N SER A 328 -8.26 -0.69 -4.84
CA SER A 328 -8.56 0.41 -5.75
C SER A 328 -8.14 1.74 -5.15
N SER A 329 -7.57 2.62 -5.97
CA SER A 329 -7.17 3.97 -5.53
C SER A 329 -8.37 4.86 -5.25
N ALA A 330 -9.56 4.48 -5.72
CA ALA A 330 -10.79 5.18 -5.38
C ALA A 330 -11.22 4.96 -3.92
N ASP A 331 -10.82 3.85 -3.28
CA ASP A 331 -11.01 3.65 -1.84
C ASP A 331 -9.76 4.06 -1.05
N TYR A 332 -8.57 3.99 -1.64
CA TYR A 332 -7.33 4.35 -0.95
C TYR A 332 -6.47 5.28 -1.82
N PRO A 333 -6.82 6.57 -1.95
CA PRO A 333 -6.08 7.50 -2.82
C PRO A 333 -4.60 7.57 -2.46
N GLY A 334 -3.75 7.60 -3.48
CA GLY A 334 -2.29 7.69 -3.31
C GLY A 334 -1.65 6.46 -2.66
N MET A 335 -2.32 5.30 -2.66
CA MET A 335 -1.73 4.06 -2.17
C MET A 335 -0.71 3.47 -3.15
N TYR A 336 0.23 2.69 -2.62
CA TYR A 336 1.27 2.03 -3.39
C TYR A 336 1.88 0.85 -2.61
N GLY A 337 2.71 0.05 -3.29
CA GLY A 337 3.25 -1.19 -2.74
C GLY A 337 2.36 -2.40 -3.02
N GLY A 338 2.08 -3.19 -1.98
CA GLY A 338 1.51 -4.53 -2.11
C GLY A 338 2.54 -5.61 -1.78
N TYR A 339 3.17 -5.49 -0.62
CA TYR A 339 4.23 -6.40 -0.17
C TYR A 339 3.64 -7.56 0.63
N ILE A 340 3.54 -8.74 0.01
CA ILE A 340 2.92 -9.92 0.61
C ILE A 340 3.67 -10.33 1.89
N HIS A 341 2.92 -10.46 2.98
CA HIS A 341 3.42 -10.96 4.24
C HIS A 341 3.78 -12.45 4.11
N PRO A 342 5.00 -12.88 4.51
CA PRO A 342 5.49 -14.24 4.27
C PRO A 342 4.71 -15.33 5.00
N TRP A 343 4.02 -15.00 6.10
CA TRP A 343 3.17 -15.92 6.87
C TRP A 343 1.69 -15.92 6.44
N SER A 344 1.39 -15.37 5.25
CA SER A 344 0.09 -15.57 4.61
C SER A 344 -0.19 -17.06 4.43
N SER A 345 -1.41 -17.50 4.79
CA SER A 345 -1.75 -18.94 4.78
C SER A 345 -3.26 -19.19 4.73
N GLY A 346 -3.65 -20.42 4.35
CA GLY A 346 -5.05 -20.85 4.34
C GLY A 346 -5.95 -20.02 3.40
N GLY A 347 -5.37 -19.47 2.32
CA GLY A 347 -6.05 -18.59 1.39
C GLY A 347 -6.30 -17.17 1.92
N ASN A 348 -5.70 -16.79 3.06
CA ASN A 348 -5.64 -15.41 3.53
C ASN A 348 -4.30 -14.83 3.13
N ILE A 349 -4.33 -13.82 2.26
CA ILE A 349 -3.16 -13.08 1.83
C ILE A 349 -3.13 -11.76 2.58
N TYR A 350 -2.18 -11.64 3.48
CA TYR A 350 -1.88 -10.40 4.18
C TYR A 350 -0.76 -9.68 3.46
N PHE A 351 -0.79 -8.36 3.43
CA PHE A 351 0.23 -7.57 2.75
C PHE A 351 0.36 -6.17 3.34
N ALA A 352 1.55 -5.60 3.24
CA ALA A 352 1.79 -4.20 3.56
C ALA A 352 1.45 -3.31 2.35
N MET A 353 0.63 -2.30 2.60
CA MET A 353 0.27 -1.24 1.67
C MET A 353 0.71 0.10 2.25
N SER A 354 1.39 0.92 1.46
CA SER A 354 1.67 2.31 1.82
C SER A 354 0.56 3.21 1.31
N GLN A 355 0.31 4.32 2.01
CA GLN A 355 -0.53 5.40 1.52
C GLN A 355 0.19 6.73 1.68
N TRP A 356 0.27 7.49 0.57
CA TRP A 356 1.00 8.75 0.52
C TRP A 356 0.47 9.79 1.51
N ASP A 357 -0.84 9.82 1.71
CA ASP A 357 -1.49 10.69 2.67
C ASP A 357 -2.24 9.79 3.67
N PRO A 358 -1.78 9.66 4.93
CA PRO A 358 -0.81 10.48 5.67
C PRO A 358 0.64 9.90 5.74
N TYR A 359 1.17 9.30 4.67
CA TYR A 359 2.54 8.76 4.58
C TYR A 359 2.88 7.69 5.62
N ASN A 360 2.10 6.60 5.59
CA ASN A 360 2.22 5.48 6.53
C ASN A 360 1.86 4.14 5.87
N VAL A 361 2.18 3.05 6.57
CA VAL A 361 1.99 1.68 6.10
C VAL A 361 0.86 1.00 6.87
N TYR A 362 0.07 0.20 6.17
CA TYR A 362 -1.10 -0.52 6.66
C TYR A 362 -0.98 -2.00 6.31
N LEU A 363 -1.42 -2.85 7.25
CA LEU A 363 -1.65 -4.26 7.02
C LEU A 363 -3.04 -4.44 6.40
N MET A 364 -3.06 -5.01 5.21
CA MET A 364 -4.27 -5.33 4.46
C MET A 364 -4.45 -6.84 4.38
N ARG A 365 -5.68 -7.29 4.13
CA ARG A 365 -6.01 -8.70 3.90
C ARG A 365 -6.93 -8.86 2.70
N VAL A 366 -6.64 -9.86 1.88
CA VAL A 366 -7.55 -10.37 0.84
C VAL A 366 -7.64 -11.90 0.92
N ARG A 367 -8.73 -12.48 0.43
CA ARG A 367 -8.90 -13.94 0.36
C ARG A 367 -8.83 -14.45 -1.06
N ILE A 368 -8.30 -15.67 -1.20
CA ILE A 368 -8.19 -16.37 -2.49
C ILE A 368 -8.79 -17.78 -2.42
N THR A 369 -9.18 -18.30 -3.58
CA THR A 369 -9.50 -19.72 -3.79
C THR A 369 -8.23 -20.54 -4.01
N THR A 370 -8.35 -21.87 -4.02
CA THR A 370 -7.25 -22.78 -4.39
C THR A 370 -6.80 -22.60 -5.86
N ALA A 371 -7.61 -21.94 -6.70
CA ALA A 371 -7.22 -21.54 -8.04
C ALA A 371 -6.48 -20.18 -8.09
N GLY A 372 -6.21 -19.56 -6.94
CA GLY A 372 -5.57 -18.25 -6.86
C GLY A 372 -6.46 -17.09 -7.29
N GLN A 373 -7.79 -17.29 -7.28
CA GLN A 373 -8.76 -16.23 -7.59
C GLN A 373 -9.25 -15.53 -6.32
N ILE A 374 -9.31 -14.21 -6.33
CA ILE A 374 -9.84 -13.42 -5.21
C ILE A 374 -11.30 -13.83 -4.94
N THR A 375 -11.63 -14.00 -3.67
CA THR A 375 -12.95 -14.44 -3.21
C THR A 375 -13.30 -13.75 -1.90
N LYS A 376 -14.56 -13.84 -1.49
CA LYS A 376 -15.08 -13.25 -0.24
C LYS A 376 -14.62 -11.79 -0.08
N PRO A 377 -14.91 -10.92 -1.07
CA PRO A 377 -14.47 -9.54 -1.03
C PRO A 377 -15.11 -8.81 0.15
N ASN A 378 -14.53 -7.68 0.52
CA ASN A 378 -15.25 -6.69 1.33
C ASN A 378 -16.56 -6.30 0.62
N LEU A 379 -17.68 -6.49 1.30
CA LEU A 379 -19.01 -6.18 0.77
C LEU A 379 -19.43 -4.74 1.00
N ILE A 380 -18.67 -3.98 1.79
CA ILE A 380 -18.93 -2.56 2.04
C ILE A 380 -18.59 -1.74 0.80
N GLY A 381 -19.53 -0.90 0.36
CA GLY A 381 -19.25 0.16 -0.59
C GLY A 381 -18.64 1.37 0.12
N ASP A 382 -17.61 1.96 -0.47
CA ASP A 382 -16.87 3.10 0.08
C ASP A 382 -16.41 2.87 1.54
N PRO A 383 -15.60 1.82 1.79
CA PRO A 383 -15.24 1.39 3.15
C PRO A 383 -14.42 2.41 3.94
N SER A 384 -13.67 3.26 3.25
CA SER A 384 -12.79 4.32 3.79
C SER A 384 -13.36 5.73 3.63
N PHE A 385 -14.56 5.87 3.05
CA PHE A 385 -15.25 7.15 2.81
C PHE A 385 -14.61 8.08 1.76
N GLU A 386 -13.50 7.68 1.14
CA GLU A 386 -12.75 8.45 0.13
C GLU A 386 -13.53 8.67 -1.18
N ARG A 387 -14.61 7.91 -1.43
CA ARG A 387 -15.48 8.14 -2.59
C ARG A 387 -16.55 9.20 -2.34
N GLY A 388 -16.68 9.66 -1.09
CA GLY A 388 -17.74 10.60 -0.68
C GLY A 388 -19.14 10.01 -0.85
N ALA A 389 -19.30 8.69 -0.75
CA ALA A 389 -20.54 7.98 -1.08
C ALA A 389 -21.55 8.02 0.08
N LEU A 390 -22.10 9.20 0.36
CA LEU A 390 -23.20 9.40 1.31
C LEU A 390 -24.50 9.77 0.56
N ASN A 391 -25.58 9.03 0.79
CA ASN A 391 -26.91 9.33 0.27
C ASN A 391 -28.01 9.10 1.32
N GLY A 392 -29.26 9.39 0.97
CA GLY A 392 -30.38 9.25 1.91
C GLY A 392 -30.91 7.82 2.12
N SER A 393 -30.49 6.83 1.33
CA SER A 393 -31.07 5.47 1.34
C SER A 393 -30.12 4.38 1.84
N GLY A 394 -28.81 4.62 1.84
CA GLY A 394 -27.81 3.69 2.36
C GLY A 394 -27.71 2.42 1.51
N THR A 395 -28.10 2.48 0.25
CA THR A 395 -28.22 1.33 -0.65
C THR A 395 -27.31 1.48 -1.86
N GLY A 396 -26.93 0.38 -2.51
CA GLY A 396 -26.13 0.42 -3.74
C GLY A 396 -24.67 0.82 -3.51
N GLY A 397 -24.13 0.52 -2.33
CA GLY A 397 -22.77 0.87 -1.94
C GLY A 397 -22.59 2.27 -1.38
N PHE A 398 -23.69 2.98 -1.10
CA PHE A 398 -23.67 4.27 -0.41
C PHE A 398 -24.00 4.10 1.07
N TRP A 399 -23.42 4.98 1.89
CA TRP A 399 -23.79 5.17 3.29
C TRP A 399 -25.03 6.06 3.43
N ALA A 400 -25.71 5.98 4.56
CA ALA A 400 -26.80 6.86 4.96
C ALA A 400 -26.77 7.18 6.45
N CYS A 401 -27.65 8.09 6.84
CA CYS A 401 -27.67 8.76 8.12
C CYS A 401 -29.01 8.59 8.83
N THR A 402 -28.98 8.30 10.12
CA THR A 402 -30.10 8.56 11.03
C THR A 402 -29.72 9.73 11.93
N GLY A 403 -30.48 10.84 11.88
CA GLY A 403 -30.18 12.04 12.65
C GLY A 403 -28.97 12.80 12.12
N ASN A 404 -28.05 13.25 12.99
CA ASN A 404 -26.96 14.15 12.60
C ASN A 404 -25.61 13.41 12.38
N CYS A 405 -25.22 13.29 11.12
CA CYS A 405 -23.96 12.69 10.67
C CYS A 405 -23.53 13.23 9.32
N GLY A 406 -22.30 12.91 8.92
CA GLY A 406 -21.72 13.33 7.65
C GLY A 406 -20.34 12.72 7.43
N LEU A 407 -19.59 13.32 6.50
CA LEU A 407 -18.20 12.97 6.21
C LEU A 407 -17.28 14.14 6.57
N ASP A 408 -16.13 13.83 7.17
CA ASP A 408 -15.03 14.76 7.42
C ASP A 408 -14.08 14.77 6.21
N THR A 409 -14.47 15.44 5.13
CA THR A 409 -13.74 15.38 3.85
C THR A 409 -12.50 16.28 3.80
N GLY A 410 -11.37 15.75 3.33
CA GLY A 410 -10.13 16.48 3.09
C GLY A 410 -9.44 16.97 4.37
N THR A 411 -9.72 16.33 5.50
CA THR A 411 -9.26 16.78 6.82
C THR A 411 -7.98 16.09 7.29
N PHE A 412 -7.63 14.94 6.70
CA PHE A 412 -6.58 14.03 7.17
C PHE A 412 -6.83 13.52 8.59
N TRP A 413 -8.11 13.45 8.99
CA TRP A 413 -8.52 12.98 10.32
C TRP A 413 -8.86 11.48 10.34
N GLY A 414 -8.98 10.86 9.16
CA GLY A 414 -9.21 9.44 8.98
C GLY A 414 -8.17 8.54 9.64
N TYR A 415 -8.55 7.29 9.81
CA TYR A 415 -7.63 6.24 10.23
C TYR A 415 -6.65 5.91 9.10
N SER A 416 -7.18 5.77 7.88
CA SER A 416 -6.46 5.84 6.63
C SER A 416 -6.94 7.04 5.80
N GLY A 417 -6.25 7.34 4.69
CA GLY A 417 -6.67 8.40 3.78
C GLY A 417 -6.86 9.79 4.40
N MET A 418 -7.78 10.55 3.80
CA MET A 418 -8.11 11.94 4.12
C MET A 418 -9.48 12.09 4.77
N ASP A 419 -10.37 11.14 4.53
CA ASP A 419 -11.79 11.21 4.83
C ASP A 419 -12.16 10.20 5.93
N ASN A 420 -13.25 10.48 6.64
CA ASN A 420 -13.91 9.52 7.54
C ASN A 420 -15.37 9.91 7.70
N ALA A 421 -16.20 8.98 8.19
CA ALA A 421 -17.54 9.32 8.63
C ALA A 421 -17.56 9.87 10.05
N TYR A 422 -18.55 10.71 10.35
CA TYR A 422 -18.85 11.11 11.72
C TYR A 422 -20.35 11.06 12.02
N VAL A 423 -20.64 10.88 13.30
CA VAL A 423 -21.95 11.08 13.92
C VAL A 423 -21.74 12.05 15.09
N ARG A 424 -22.54 13.10 15.22
CA ARG A 424 -22.37 14.09 16.29
C ARG A 424 -23.67 14.81 16.64
N TYR A 425 -24.06 14.85 17.91
CA TYR A 425 -25.16 15.69 18.36
C TYR A 425 -25.21 15.82 19.88
N ASN A 426 -26.30 16.36 20.41
CA ASN A 426 -26.54 16.59 21.84
C ASN A 426 -27.86 16.02 22.37
N GLY A 427 -28.50 15.10 21.64
CA GLY A 427 -29.82 14.58 22.00
C GLY A 427 -30.31 13.44 21.10
N GLY A 428 -30.43 12.23 21.66
CA GLY A 428 -31.07 11.09 21.01
C GLY A 428 -30.11 10.21 20.20
N TRP A 429 -30.68 9.28 19.43
CA TRP A 429 -29.92 8.32 18.63
C TRP A 429 -29.47 8.93 17.30
N HIS A 430 -28.21 8.72 16.98
CA HIS A 430 -27.66 9.04 15.68
C HIS A 430 -26.77 7.89 15.19
N ASP A 431 -26.84 7.60 13.89
CA ASP A 431 -25.99 6.59 13.27
C ASP A 431 -25.61 6.93 11.84
N ILE A 432 -24.51 6.32 11.41
CA ILE A 432 -24.19 6.10 10.00
C ILE A 432 -24.35 4.62 9.69
N HIS A 433 -24.96 4.30 8.56
CA HIS A 433 -25.30 2.92 8.21
C HIS A 433 -25.29 2.64 6.71
N GLN A 434 -25.14 1.37 6.35
CA GLN A 434 -25.23 0.91 4.96
C GLN A 434 -26.00 -0.42 4.90
N THR A 435 -26.92 -0.52 3.95
CA THR A 435 -27.63 -1.75 3.60
C THR A 435 -26.76 -2.56 2.63
N VAL A 436 -26.36 -3.75 3.06
CA VAL A 436 -25.40 -4.60 2.36
C VAL A 436 -26.07 -5.92 1.95
N PRO A 437 -26.01 -6.32 0.67
CA PRO A 437 -26.49 -7.62 0.23
C PRO A 437 -25.61 -8.75 0.81
N VAL A 438 -26.24 -9.80 1.30
CA VAL A 438 -25.57 -10.97 1.88
C VAL A 438 -26.14 -12.27 1.32
N THR A 439 -25.31 -13.30 1.27
CA THR A 439 -25.76 -14.67 0.99
C THR A 439 -26.47 -15.22 2.22
N THR A 440 -27.62 -15.86 2.03
CA THR A 440 -28.39 -16.48 3.12
C THR A 440 -27.63 -17.63 3.76
N ASN A 441 -27.82 -17.82 5.06
CA ASN A 441 -27.24 -18.90 5.88
C ASN A 441 -25.70 -18.91 5.87
N THR A 442 -25.10 -17.74 5.77
CA THR A 442 -23.65 -17.55 5.71
C THR A 442 -23.16 -16.80 6.94
N GLY A 443 -22.03 -17.24 7.49
CA GLY A 443 -21.33 -16.54 8.57
C GLY A 443 -20.51 -15.36 8.03
N TYR A 444 -20.56 -14.24 8.73
CA TYR A 444 -19.87 -13.02 8.38
C TYR A 444 -19.10 -12.44 9.57
N THR A 445 -18.07 -11.67 9.25
CA THR A 445 -17.35 -10.81 10.18
C THR A 445 -17.45 -9.37 9.67
N LEU A 446 -18.05 -8.50 10.49
CA LEU A 446 -18.01 -7.05 10.34
C LEU A 446 -16.82 -6.51 11.17
N SER A 447 -16.02 -5.61 10.61
CA SER A 447 -15.04 -4.83 11.36
C SER A 447 -15.02 -3.37 10.92
N GLY A 448 -14.55 -2.48 11.79
CA GLY A 448 -14.35 -1.07 11.48
C GLY A 448 -13.51 -0.39 12.56
N TRP A 449 -12.94 0.76 12.24
CA TRP A 449 -12.15 1.56 13.17
C TRP A 449 -12.99 2.73 13.67
N LEU A 450 -13.00 2.94 14.99
CA LEU A 450 -13.72 4.06 15.59
C LEU A 450 -12.92 4.78 16.66
N ARG A 451 -13.25 6.06 16.85
CA ARG A 451 -12.90 6.89 18.01
C ARG A 451 -14.05 7.80 18.37
N THR A 452 -14.09 8.30 19.59
CA THR A 452 -15.22 9.06 20.11
C THR A 452 -14.79 10.26 20.94
N SER A 453 -15.75 11.11 21.29
CA SER A 453 -15.58 12.11 22.35
C SER A 453 -15.33 11.47 23.73
N ALA A 454 -14.76 12.25 24.65
CA ALA A 454 -14.43 11.82 26.01
C ALA A 454 -15.65 11.54 26.89
N ASN A 455 -16.77 12.20 26.59
CA ASN A 455 -18.05 12.06 27.27
C ASN A 455 -18.96 10.97 26.68
N ASN A 456 -18.47 10.16 25.72
CA ASN A 456 -19.25 9.05 25.19
C ASN A 456 -19.43 7.93 26.21
N ASP A 457 -20.67 7.52 26.44
CA ASP A 457 -21.04 6.51 27.43
C ASP A 457 -21.98 5.43 26.89
N ASN A 458 -22.53 5.58 25.67
CA ASN A 458 -23.44 4.58 25.10
C ASN A 458 -23.48 4.57 23.56
N GLY A 459 -22.52 3.89 22.94
CA GLY A 459 -22.47 3.67 21.48
C GLY A 459 -22.48 2.20 21.07
N PHE A 460 -22.81 1.95 19.80
CA PHE A 460 -22.92 0.60 19.24
C PHE A 460 -22.35 0.53 17.82
N PHE A 461 -21.60 -0.53 17.55
CA PHE A 461 -21.13 -0.91 16.22
C PHE A 461 -21.65 -2.30 15.91
N GLY A 462 -22.39 -2.49 14.82
CA GLY A 462 -23.06 -3.75 14.62
C GLY A 462 -23.86 -3.90 13.35
N VAL A 463 -24.72 -4.91 13.37
CA VAL A 463 -25.55 -5.35 12.26
C VAL A 463 -26.98 -5.52 12.76
N ARG A 464 -27.92 -4.92 12.04
CA ARG A 464 -29.37 -5.07 12.23
C ARG A 464 -30.02 -5.54 10.93
N ASP A 465 -31.24 -6.03 11.02
CA ASP A 465 -32.03 -6.30 9.82
C ASP A 465 -32.68 -5.04 9.26
N THR A 466 -33.31 -5.15 8.09
CA THR A 466 -33.92 -4.00 7.40
C THR A 466 -35.14 -3.44 8.12
N ASN A 467 -35.66 -4.11 9.16
CA ASN A 467 -36.72 -3.60 10.03
C ASN A 467 -36.16 -2.94 11.30
N GLY A 468 -34.82 -2.90 11.44
CA GLY A 468 -34.13 -2.31 12.58
C GLY A 468 -33.87 -3.26 13.74
N ALA A 469 -34.23 -4.54 13.66
CA ALA A 469 -33.95 -5.49 14.73
C ALA A 469 -32.46 -5.87 14.74
N VAL A 470 -31.79 -5.65 15.88
CA VAL A 470 -30.36 -5.96 16.05
C VAL A 470 -30.14 -7.47 15.87
N ILE A 471 -29.14 -7.82 15.06
CA ILE A 471 -28.68 -9.19 14.84
C ILE A 471 -27.47 -9.48 15.73
N ALA A 472 -26.49 -8.58 15.73
CA ALA A 472 -25.30 -8.64 16.58
C ALA A 472 -24.65 -7.25 16.64
N GLU A 473 -24.08 -6.89 17.79
CA GLU A 473 -23.42 -5.60 17.99
C GLU A 473 -22.38 -5.66 19.10
N ALA A 474 -21.44 -4.72 19.06
CA ALA A 474 -20.53 -4.41 20.15
C ALA A 474 -20.90 -3.05 20.73
N ASN A 475 -21.10 -3.00 22.04
CA ASN A 475 -21.26 -1.74 22.77
C ASN A 475 -19.89 -1.10 23.05
N PHE A 476 -19.81 0.22 22.94
CA PHE A 476 -18.63 1.00 23.24
C PHE A 476 -18.96 2.28 24.01
N HIS A 477 -18.02 2.68 24.87
CA HIS A 477 -18.05 3.95 25.61
C HIS A 477 -17.02 4.91 25.00
N SER A 478 -16.36 5.74 25.80
CA SER A 478 -15.31 6.63 25.33
C SER A 478 -14.10 5.84 24.79
N VAL A 479 -13.70 6.17 23.57
CA VAL A 479 -12.56 5.58 22.86
C VAL A 479 -11.67 6.71 22.34
N GLY A 480 -10.51 6.91 22.98
CA GLY A 480 -9.61 8.02 22.64
C GLY A 480 -8.84 7.81 21.33
N ALA A 481 -8.13 6.70 21.21
CA ALA A 481 -7.40 6.35 19.98
C ALA A 481 -8.29 5.52 19.04
N TRP A 482 -8.06 5.63 17.72
CA TRP A 482 -8.69 4.75 16.75
C TRP A 482 -8.54 3.30 17.19
N THR A 483 -9.68 2.63 17.38
CA THR A 483 -9.76 1.26 17.90
C THR A 483 -10.61 0.42 16.97
N ARG A 484 -10.13 -0.79 16.66
CA ARG A 484 -10.85 -1.73 15.82
C ARG A 484 -11.95 -2.42 16.61
N TYR A 485 -13.15 -2.44 16.05
CA TYR A 485 -14.25 -3.26 16.53
C TYR A 485 -14.53 -4.38 15.55
N THR A 486 -14.98 -5.52 16.07
CA THR A 486 -15.31 -6.70 15.26
C THR A 486 -16.57 -7.35 15.80
N VAL A 487 -17.50 -7.69 14.91
CA VAL A 487 -18.76 -8.34 15.21
C VAL A 487 -18.97 -9.50 14.25
N THR A 488 -19.24 -10.70 14.79
CA THR A 488 -19.54 -11.88 13.98
C THR A 488 -21.03 -12.20 14.04
N PHE A 489 -21.64 -12.58 12.90
CA PHE A 489 -23.04 -12.97 12.85
C PHE A 489 -23.31 -13.98 11.73
N THR A 490 -24.50 -14.59 11.73
CA THR A 490 -25.00 -15.41 10.61
C THR A 490 -26.19 -14.70 9.97
N SER A 491 -26.23 -14.62 8.64
CA SER A 491 -27.31 -13.93 7.91
C SER A 491 -28.69 -14.58 8.10
N GLY A 492 -28.73 -15.89 8.36
CA GLY A 492 -29.98 -16.66 8.37
C GLY A 492 -30.68 -16.57 7.01
N SER A 493 -32.00 -16.46 6.98
CA SER A 493 -32.75 -16.33 5.71
C SER A 493 -32.66 -14.94 5.06
N ARG A 494 -31.92 -14.00 5.63
CA ARG A 494 -31.84 -12.61 5.14
C ARG A 494 -30.93 -12.54 3.91
N THR A 495 -31.37 -11.78 2.91
CA THR A 495 -30.59 -11.44 1.71
C THR A 495 -29.94 -10.06 1.79
N ASN A 496 -30.31 -9.27 2.81
CA ASN A 496 -29.73 -7.95 3.10
C ASN A 496 -29.63 -7.77 4.62
N VAL A 497 -28.62 -7.03 5.04
CA VAL A 497 -28.45 -6.56 6.43
C VAL A 497 -28.07 -5.09 6.42
N VAL A 498 -28.25 -4.41 7.55
CA VAL A 498 -27.82 -3.03 7.75
C VAL A 498 -26.64 -3.03 8.72
N VAL A 499 -25.45 -2.69 8.23
CA VAL A 499 -24.29 -2.42 9.10
C VAL A 499 -24.39 -0.99 9.61
N PHE A 500 -23.98 -0.74 10.85
CA PHE A 500 -24.06 0.60 11.43
C PHE A 500 -23.00 0.86 12.50
N ALA A 501 -22.67 2.14 12.68
CA ALA A 501 -22.08 2.68 13.89
C ALA A 501 -22.95 3.84 14.38
N GLY A 502 -23.32 3.85 15.65
CA GLY A 502 -24.17 4.89 16.21
C GLY A 502 -23.97 5.10 17.69
N VAL A 503 -24.57 6.18 18.19
CA VAL A 503 -24.43 6.65 19.56
C VAL A 503 -25.74 7.25 20.06
N TRP A 504 -26.08 6.96 21.32
CA TRP A 504 -27.06 7.74 22.06
C TRP A 504 -26.38 8.97 22.63
N THR A 505 -26.81 10.14 22.19
CA THR A 505 -26.26 11.42 22.66
C THR A 505 -27.15 11.98 23.75
N ASP A 506 -26.74 11.83 25.01
CA ASP A 506 -27.49 12.28 26.19
C ASP A 506 -26.61 12.96 27.26
N ASN A 507 -25.30 13.03 27.03
CA ASN A 507 -24.32 13.62 27.93
C ASN A 507 -23.60 14.83 27.29
N GLY A 508 -24.38 15.76 26.74
CA GLY A 508 -23.86 16.95 26.03
C GLY A 508 -23.50 16.68 24.57
N ASP A 509 -22.63 17.50 23.98
CA ASP A 509 -22.16 17.31 22.61
C ASP A 509 -21.24 16.08 22.55
N MET A 510 -21.68 15.06 21.84
CA MET A 510 -21.04 13.75 21.74
C MET A 510 -20.82 13.41 20.28
N TRP A 511 -19.71 12.75 19.97
CA TRP A 511 -19.39 12.35 18.61
C TRP A 511 -18.70 10.99 18.52
N VAL A 512 -18.89 10.34 17.38
CA VAL A 512 -18.20 9.12 16.93
C VAL A 512 -17.66 9.39 15.54
N GLN A 513 -16.41 9.00 15.29
CA GLN A 513 -15.84 8.91 13.95
C GLN A 513 -15.61 7.45 13.59
N LEU A 514 -15.89 7.10 12.34
CA LEU A 514 -15.84 5.75 11.78
C LEU A 514 -15.02 5.76 10.50
N ASP A 515 -14.16 4.75 10.34
CA ASP A 515 -13.36 4.56 9.14
C ASP A 515 -13.07 3.07 8.88
N ASP A 516 -12.64 2.75 7.67
CA ASP A 516 -12.13 1.45 7.23
C ASP A 516 -13.04 0.26 7.60
N VAL A 517 -14.30 0.34 7.15
CA VAL A 517 -15.32 -0.68 7.45
C VAL A 517 -15.21 -1.85 6.48
N ALA A 518 -15.28 -3.07 7.02
CA ALA A 518 -15.27 -4.29 6.23
C ALA A 518 -16.36 -5.27 6.67
N LEU A 519 -17.06 -5.85 5.71
CA LEU A 519 -17.98 -6.98 5.92
C LEU A 519 -17.57 -8.10 4.97
N ALA A 520 -17.04 -9.19 5.51
CA ALA A 520 -16.54 -10.32 4.72
C ALA A 520 -17.12 -11.64 5.23
N ALA A 521 -17.37 -12.58 4.31
CA ALA A 521 -17.80 -13.93 4.67
C ALA A 521 -16.65 -14.71 5.35
N ASN A 522 -16.99 -15.52 6.35
CA ASN A 522 -16.04 -16.31 7.14
C ASN A 522 -15.42 -17.46 6.34
#